data_AF-I1Y7H7-F1
#
_entry.id   AF-I1Y7H7-F1
#
_cell.length_a   1.000
_cell.length_b   1.000
_cell.length_c   1.000
_cell.angle_alpha   90.00
_cell.angle_beta   90.00
_cell.angle_gamma   90.00
#
_symmetry.space_group_name_H-M   'P 1'
#
loop_
_entity.id
_entity.type
_entity.pdbx_description
1 polymer ?
#
loop_
_entity_poly.entity_id
_entity_poly.type
_entity_poly.pdbx_seq_one_letter_code
_entity_poly.pdbx_strand_id
1 'polypeptide(L)'
;EYTKDLELNLQKIFGKLFRKYIKKNNTIVENTSYSSLDELRESWWNTNKKYIWLAMKHGTTCSSGSGDNGDGSVTGSGSSCDDIPTIDLIPQYLRFLQEWVEHFCKQRQGKVKDVIENCKSCKNTSGERIIGGTCNSDCKTKCKGECEKYKNFIEDCNGGDGTAGSPWSKR
;
A
#
# COMPACT_ATOMS: atom_id res chain seq x y z
N GLU A 1 10.86 4.18 -19.42
CA GLU A 1 12.14 4.78 -19.85
C GLU A 1 12.97 5.17 -18.63
N TYR A 2 12.46 6.06 -17.76
CA TYR A 2 13.11 6.50 -16.52
C TYR A 2 13.66 5.41 -15.59
N THR A 3 12.94 4.29 -15.41
CA THR A 3 13.41 3.17 -14.55
C THR A 3 14.65 2.48 -15.10
N LYS A 4 14.78 2.38 -16.44
CA LYS A 4 15.96 1.78 -17.08
C LYS A 4 17.18 2.69 -16.95
N ASP A 5 16.98 3.99 -17.14
CA ASP A 5 18.06 4.97 -17.04
C ASP A 5 18.57 5.12 -15.60
N LEU A 6 17.67 5.11 -14.62
CA LEU A 6 18.02 5.10 -13.21
C LEU A 6 18.89 3.89 -12.86
N GLU A 7 18.46 2.69 -13.27
CA GLU A 7 19.21 1.46 -13.00
C GLU A 7 20.60 1.49 -13.65
N LEU A 8 20.70 1.92 -14.91
CA LEU A 8 21.98 2.08 -15.61
C LEU A 8 22.91 3.06 -14.90
N ASN A 9 22.38 4.18 -14.42
CA ASN A 9 23.16 5.17 -13.70
C ASN A 9 23.63 4.64 -12.35
N LEU A 10 22.77 3.93 -11.60
CA LEU A 10 23.16 3.27 -10.36
C LEU A 10 24.25 2.23 -10.61
N GLN A 11 24.16 1.42 -11.66
CA GLN A 11 25.20 0.44 -12.00
C GLN A 11 26.55 1.13 -12.25
N LYS A 12 26.55 2.23 -13.01
CA LYS A 12 27.76 3.03 -13.26
C LYS A 12 28.34 3.63 -11.98
N ILE A 13 27.51 4.17 -11.10
CA ILE A 13 27.95 4.77 -9.82
C ILE A 13 28.58 3.71 -8.92
N PHE A 14 27.87 2.61 -8.68
CA PHE A 14 28.38 1.53 -7.84
C PHE A 14 29.65 0.89 -8.43
N GLY A 15 29.68 0.68 -9.75
CA GLY A 15 30.85 0.18 -10.46
C GLY A 15 32.04 1.13 -10.53
N LYS A 16 31.88 2.42 -10.21
CA LYS A 16 32.98 3.40 -10.05
C LYS A 16 33.45 3.46 -8.59
N LEU A 17 32.52 3.59 -7.64
CA LEU A 17 32.83 3.80 -6.22
C LEU A 17 33.30 2.53 -5.51
N PHE A 18 32.76 1.37 -5.88
CA PHE A 18 32.96 0.13 -5.12
C PHE A 18 33.64 -0.99 -5.91
N ARG A 19 34.18 -0.69 -7.09
CA ARG A 19 34.84 -1.68 -7.98
C ARG A 19 35.87 -2.55 -7.27
N LYS A 20 36.65 -1.96 -6.35
CA LYS A 20 37.71 -2.63 -5.61
C LYS A 20 37.21 -3.70 -4.62
N TYR A 21 35.92 -3.68 -4.30
CA TYR A 21 35.29 -4.60 -3.35
C TYR A 21 34.55 -5.76 -4.04
N ILE A 22 34.56 -5.85 -5.37
CA ILE A 22 33.94 -6.98 -6.11
C ILE A 22 35.04 -7.99 -6.46
N LYS A 23 34.85 -9.26 -6.11
CA LYS A 23 35.80 -10.34 -6.44
C LYS A 23 35.98 -10.43 -7.94
N LYS A 24 37.23 -10.29 -8.41
CA LYS A 24 37.62 -10.58 -9.79
C LYS A 24 38.29 -11.95 -9.79
N ASN A 25 37.89 -12.81 -10.73
CA ASN A 25 38.13 -14.26 -10.76
C ASN A 25 39.59 -14.77 -10.76
N ASN A 26 40.61 -14.02 -10.31
CA ASN A 26 41.98 -14.51 -10.16
C ASN A 26 42.88 -13.73 -9.17
N THR A 27 42.35 -12.85 -8.34
CA THR A 27 43.17 -12.17 -7.30
C THR A 27 42.47 -12.27 -5.96
N ILE A 28 43.01 -13.12 -5.09
CA ILE A 28 42.66 -13.17 -3.68
C ILE A 28 43.09 -11.82 -3.09
N VAL A 29 42.17 -10.87 -3.07
CA VAL A 29 42.26 -9.68 -2.23
C VAL A 29 41.31 -9.95 -1.07
N GLU A 30 41.90 -9.96 0.13
CA GLU A 30 41.39 -10.11 1.49
C GLU A 30 39.87 -10.19 1.73
N ASN A 31 39.49 -10.79 2.87
CA ASN A 31 38.15 -11.15 3.37
C ASN A 31 37.02 -10.08 3.37
N THR A 32 37.18 -8.96 2.66
CA THR A 32 36.23 -7.84 2.53
C THR A 32 35.58 -7.73 1.14
N SER A 33 35.75 -8.72 0.25
CA SER A 33 35.25 -8.67 -1.13
C SER A 33 33.90 -9.39 -1.34
N TYR A 34 32.94 -8.72 -1.97
CA TYR A 34 31.61 -9.23 -2.38
C TYR A 34 31.70 -10.14 -3.61
N SER A 35 30.81 -11.14 -3.70
CA SER A 35 30.73 -12.08 -4.83
C SER A 35 30.12 -11.47 -6.09
N SER A 36 29.26 -10.45 -5.94
CA SER A 36 28.54 -9.83 -7.04
C SER A 36 28.20 -8.36 -6.75
N LEU A 37 27.75 -7.62 -7.77
CA LEU A 37 27.22 -6.27 -7.62
C LEU A 37 25.94 -6.25 -6.77
N ASP A 38 25.14 -7.31 -6.84
CA ASP A 38 23.87 -7.42 -6.12
C ASP A 38 24.09 -7.56 -4.61
N GLU A 39 25.00 -8.45 -4.18
CA GLU A 39 25.38 -8.61 -2.78
C GLU A 39 25.95 -7.29 -2.20
N LEU A 40 26.73 -6.58 -3.00
CA LEU A 40 27.29 -5.29 -2.62
C LEU A 40 26.19 -4.23 -2.42
N ARG A 41 25.20 -4.18 -3.32
CA ARG A 41 24.07 -3.24 -3.24
C ARG A 41 23.16 -3.56 -2.05
N GLU A 42 22.93 -4.83 -1.77
CA GLU A 42 22.17 -5.28 -0.61
C GLU A 42 22.87 -4.88 0.70
N SER A 43 24.17 -5.14 0.82
CA SER A 43 24.96 -4.73 1.98
C SER A 43 25.00 -3.21 2.15
N TRP A 44 25.15 -2.47 1.05
CA TRP A 44 25.07 -1.02 1.05
C TRP A 44 23.70 -0.51 1.55
N TRP A 45 22.60 -1.10 1.08
CA TRP A 45 21.25 -0.75 1.54
C TRP A 45 21.10 -1.00 3.04
N ASN A 46 21.43 -2.21 3.50
CA ASN A 46 21.32 -2.59 4.91
C ASN A 46 22.17 -1.70 5.84
N THR A 47 23.34 -1.25 5.38
CA THR A 47 24.21 -0.32 6.12
C THR A 47 23.62 1.09 6.22
N ASN A 48 22.99 1.57 5.14
CA ASN A 48 22.60 2.98 5.00
C ASN A 48 21.11 3.24 5.27
N LYS A 49 20.26 2.23 5.32
CA LYS A 49 18.79 2.40 5.41
C LYS A 49 18.32 3.24 6.59
N LYS A 50 19.03 3.21 7.73
CA LYS A 50 18.73 4.07 8.89
C LYS A 50 18.86 5.56 8.57
N TYR A 51 19.86 5.94 7.77
CA TYR A 51 20.08 7.34 7.37
C TYR A 51 19.07 7.78 6.31
N ILE A 52 18.76 6.87 5.38
CA ILE A 52 17.72 7.10 4.37
C ILE A 52 16.36 7.30 5.05
N TRP A 53 16.01 6.44 6.02
CA TRP A 53 14.79 6.58 6.81
C TRP A 53 14.76 7.92 7.57
N LEU A 54 15.84 8.26 8.27
CA LEU A 54 15.93 9.54 8.98
C LEU A 54 15.71 10.73 8.04
N ALA A 55 16.31 10.72 6.85
CA ALA A 55 16.11 11.76 5.86
C ALA A 55 14.66 11.82 5.34
N MET A 56 14.00 10.68 5.14
CA MET A 56 12.58 10.62 4.75
C MET A 56 11.66 11.18 5.84
N LYS A 57 11.98 10.97 7.12
CA LYS A 57 11.21 11.50 8.25
C LYS A 57 11.20 13.03 8.32
N HIS A 58 12.29 13.68 7.90
CA HIS A 58 12.45 15.14 8.00
C HIS A 58 11.38 15.95 7.23
N GLY A 59 10.63 15.33 6.32
CA GLY A 59 9.49 15.96 5.62
C GLY A 59 8.11 15.61 6.19
N THR A 60 8.03 14.91 7.33
CA THR A 60 6.78 14.38 7.90
C THR A 60 6.44 15.03 9.25
N THR A 61 5.17 14.90 9.67
CA THR A 61 4.68 15.34 11.00
C THR A 61 5.45 14.71 12.17
N CYS A 62 6.13 13.59 11.92
CA CYS A 62 7.06 12.96 12.85
C CYS A 62 8.25 13.84 13.26
N SER A 63 8.61 14.86 12.46
CA SER A 63 9.70 15.79 12.78
C SER A 63 9.32 16.83 13.84
N SER A 64 8.03 17.01 14.09
CA SER A 64 7.51 18.10 14.93
C SER A 64 7.23 17.68 16.37
N GLY A 65 7.64 16.48 16.80
CA GLY A 65 7.41 16.00 18.17
C GLY A 65 5.94 15.87 18.56
N SER A 66 5.02 15.96 17.59
CA SER A 66 3.60 15.70 17.82
C SER A 66 3.40 14.20 17.85
N GLY A 67 3.49 13.65 19.07
CA GLY A 67 3.09 12.28 19.34
C GLY A 67 1.62 12.11 19.01
N ASP A 68 1.34 11.43 17.90
CA ASP A 68 0.04 10.83 17.67
C ASP A 68 -0.09 9.62 18.60
N ASN A 69 -0.42 9.92 19.87
CA ASN A 69 -1.03 9.00 20.80
C ASN A 69 -2.45 8.70 20.30
N GLY A 70 -2.53 7.92 19.23
CA GLY A 70 -3.78 7.39 18.68
C GLY A 70 -3.87 5.90 18.94
N ASP A 71 -4.41 5.58 20.12
CA ASP A 71 -5.12 4.34 20.48
C ASP A 71 -4.43 2.98 20.21
N GLY A 72 -4.15 2.27 21.30
CA GLY A 72 -3.66 0.90 21.25
C GLY A 72 -4.69 -0.06 20.62
N SER A 73 -4.16 -1.16 20.09
CA SER A 73 -4.90 -2.34 19.64
C SER A 73 -5.39 -2.37 18.19
N VAL A 74 -4.46 -2.36 17.23
CA VAL A 74 -4.40 -3.37 16.16
C VAL A 74 -2.92 -3.62 15.83
N THR A 75 -2.48 -4.88 15.87
CA THR A 75 -1.15 -5.35 15.45
C THR A 75 -0.94 -5.21 13.94
N GLY A 76 -0.91 -3.98 13.43
CA GLY A 76 -0.83 -3.71 11.98
C GLY A 76 -0.13 -2.41 11.55
N SER A 77 -0.06 -1.37 12.36
CA SER A 77 0.77 -0.19 12.06
C SER A 77 0.92 0.65 13.31
N GLY A 78 2.00 0.43 14.06
CA GLY A 78 2.34 1.27 15.21
C GLY A 78 2.70 2.67 14.74
N SER A 79 2.05 3.68 15.33
CA SER A 79 2.40 5.11 15.22
C SER A 79 3.71 5.42 15.95
N SER A 80 4.77 4.67 15.66
CA SER A 80 6.12 5.00 16.07
C SER A 80 6.90 5.33 14.81
N CYS A 81 6.98 6.62 14.50
CA CYS A 81 7.92 7.09 13.49
C CYS A 81 9.39 6.74 13.85
N ASP A 82 9.63 6.23 15.06
CA ASP A 82 10.95 5.81 15.50
C ASP A 82 11.33 4.41 14.99
N ASP A 83 10.35 3.58 14.64
CA ASP A 83 10.63 2.24 14.11
C ASP A 83 10.98 2.31 12.61
N ILE A 84 12.17 1.80 12.26
CA ILE A 84 12.54 1.60 10.85
C ILE A 84 11.64 0.47 10.32
N PRO A 85 10.84 0.72 9.27
CA PRO A 85 10.00 -0.31 8.69
C PRO A 85 10.86 -1.49 8.19
N THR A 86 10.46 -2.72 8.54
CA THR A 86 11.08 -3.95 8.02
C THR A 86 10.48 -4.39 6.68
N ILE A 87 9.71 -3.51 6.05
CA ILE A 87 9.04 -3.77 4.76
C ILE A 87 10.06 -4.06 3.65
N ASP A 88 11.29 -3.59 3.76
CA ASP A 88 12.37 -3.81 2.79
C ASP A 88 12.72 -5.29 2.63
N LEU A 89 12.46 -6.11 3.66
CA LEU A 89 12.65 -7.56 3.64
C LEU A 89 11.50 -8.34 2.97
N ILE A 90 10.35 -7.69 2.72
CA ILE A 90 9.19 -8.31 2.10
C ILE A 90 9.32 -8.20 0.57
N PRO A 91 9.09 -9.26 -0.22
CA PRO A 91 9.08 -9.17 -1.67
C PRO A 91 8.17 -8.04 -2.18
N GLN A 92 8.65 -7.28 -3.18
CA GLN A 92 7.93 -6.10 -3.69
C GLN A 92 6.49 -6.41 -4.13
N TYR A 93 6.28 -7.56 -4.77
CA TYR A 93 4.95 -7.99 -5.18
C TYR A 93 3.96 -8.06 -4.00
N LEU A 94 4.39 -8.60 -2.87
CA LEU A 94 3.54 -8.72 -1.68
C LEU A 94 3.26 -7.35 -1.04
N ARG A 95 4.23 -6.42 -1.07
CA ARG A 95 3.99 -5.05 -0.61
C ARG A 95 2.95 -4.33 -1.46
N PHE A 96 3.05 -4.44 -2.78
CA PHE A 96 2.08 -3.83 -3.69
C PHE A 96 0.70 -4.47 -3.56
N LEU A 97 0.63 -5.79 -3.31
CA LEU A 97 -0.64 -6.46 -3.02
C LEU A 97 -1.25 -5.94 -1.72
N GLN A 98 -0.46 -5.79 -0.65
CA GLN A 98 -0.93 -5.25 0.62
C GLN A 98 -1.45 -3.81 0.45
N GLU A 99 -0.69 -2.95 -0.22
CA GLU A 99 -1.08 -1.56 -0.51
C GLU A 99 -2.38 -1.51 -1.34
N TRP A 100 -2.49 -2.38 -2.36
CA TRP A 100 -3.69 -2.48 -3.17
C TRP A 100 -4.92 -2.92 -2.37
N VAL A 101 -4.79 -3.94 -1.50
CA VAL A 101 -5.87 -4.40 -0.63
C VAL A 101 -6.29 -3.31 0.36
N GLU A 102 -5.33 -2.61 0.96
CA GLU A 102 -5.61 -1.52 1.89
C GLU A 102 -6.36 -0.37 1.19
N HIS A 103 -5.88 0.03 0.00
CA HIS A 103 -6.50 1.07 -0.81
C HIS A 103 -7.93 0.70 -1.24
N PHE A 104 -8.14 -0.56 -1.65
CA PHE A 104 -9.46 -1.11 -1.96
C PHE A 104 -10.39 -1.07 -0.75
N CYS A 105 -9.95 -1.59 0.39
CA CYS A 105 -10.74 -1.66 1.62
C CYS A 105 -11.16 -0.26 2.10
N LYS A 106 -10.27 0.73 2.00
CA LYS A 106 -10.57 2.12 2.35
C LYS A 106 -11.66 2.72 1.45
N GLN A 107 -11.54 2.57 0.14
CA GLN A 107 -12.57 3.03 -0.81
C GLN A 107 -13.90 2.31 -0.58
N ARG A 108 -13.84 0.98 -0.43
CA ARG A 108 -15.00 0.13 -0.16
C ARG A 108 -15.71 0.55 1.11
N GLN A 109 -14.99 0.82 2.19
CA GLN A 109 -15.59 1.25 3.46
C GLN A 109 -16.38 2.54 3.29
N GLY A 110 -15.87 3.51 2.53
CA GLY A 110 -16.62 4.74 2.19
C GLY A 110 -17.92 4.43 1.47
N LYS A 111 -17.87 3.66 0.38
CA LYS A 111 -19.07 3.30 -0.40
C LYS A 111 -20.09 2.48 0.40
N VAL A 112 -19.62 1.54 1.22
CA VAL A 112 -20.50 0.73 2.09
C VAL A 112 -21.15 1.59 3.17
N LYS A 113 -20.46 2.59 3.71
CA LYS A 113 -21.03 3.53 4.68
C LYS A 113 -22.23 4.28 4.07
N ASP A 114 -22.07 4.79 2.85
CA ASP A 114 -23.14 5.50 2.13
C ASP A 114 -24.35 4.59 1.89
N VAL A 115 -24.11 3.33 1.47
CA VAL A 115 -25.17 2.32 1.32
C VAL A 115 -25.87 2.06 2.65
N ILE A 116 -25.12 1.80 3.73
CA ILE A 116 -25.68 1.51 5.04
C ILE A 116 -26.54 2.68 5.52
N GLU A 117 -26.05 3.91 5.45
CA GLU A 117 -26.76 5.10 5.91
C GLU A 117 -28.10 5.30 5.17
N ASN A 118 -28.08 5.19 3.84
CA ASN A 118 -29.26 5.40 3.01
C ASN A 118 -30.23 4.20 3.00
N CYS A 119 -29.75 3.00 3.33
CA CYS A 119 -30.56 1.78 3.40
C CYS A 119 -30.96 1.40 4.84
N LYS A 120 -30.47 2.09 5.88
CA LYS A 120 -30.70 1.73 7.30
C LYS A 120 -32.19 1.72 7.67
N SER A 121 -32.91 2.73 7.19
CA SER A 121 -34.36 2.90 7.41
C SER A 121 -35.23 1.89 6.64
N CYS A 122 -34.62 1.12 5.73
CA CYS A 122 -35.28 0.09 4.95
C CYS A 122 -35.41 -1.26 5.69
N LYS A 123 -34.83 -1.39 6.90
CA LYS A 123 -35.00 -2.57 7.75
C LYS A 123 -36.39 -2.54 8.40
N ASN A 124 -37.30 -3.39 7.94
CA ASN A 124 -38.60 -3.60 8.59
C ASN A 124 -38.41 -4.13 10.02
N THR A 125 -39.00 -3.46 11.01
CA THR A 125 -39.06 -3.86 12.42
C THR A 125 -40.29 -4.70 12.77
N SER A 126 -40.82 -5.51 11.85
CA SER A 126 -41.94 -6.42 12.17
C SER A 126 -41.78 -7.78 11.51
N GLY A 127 -41.69 -8.81 12.38
CA GLY A 127 -41.36 -10.20 12.06
C GLY A 127 -42.43 -10.99 11.30
N GLU A 128 -43.16 -10.42 10.36
CA GLU A 128 -44.16 -11.20 9.62
C GLU A 128 -44.48 -10.74 8.19
N ARG A 129 -43.68 -9.90 7.54
CA ARG A 129 -44.02 -9.42 6.18
C ARG A 129 -42.87 -9.26 5.19
N ILE A 130 -42.87 -10.19 4.24
CA ILE A 130 -42.49 -10.12 2.82
C ILE A 130 -41.18 -9.37 2.50
N ILE A 131 -40.17 -10.18 2.14
CA ILE A 131 -39.05 -9.78 1.28
C ILE A 131 -39.63 -9.28 -0.05
N GLY A 132 -39.55 -7.96 -0.31
CA GLY A 132 -39.91 -7.36 -1.61
C GLY A 132 -41.17 -6.48 -1.67
N GLY A 133 -41.78 -6.09 -0.54
CA GLY A 133 -43.07 -5.39 -0.53
C GLY A 133 -43.04 -3.86 -0.65
N THR A 134 -42.67 -3.17 0.42
CA THR A 134 -42.81 -1.70 0.47
C THR A 134 -41.77 -1.08 1.36
N CYS A 135 -40.59 -0.91 0.78
CA CYS A 135 -39.76 0.25 1.08
C CYS A 135 -40.56 1.49 0.66
N ASN A 136 -40.80 2.45 1.57
CA ASN A 136 -41.33 3.77 1.18
C ASN A 136 -40.57 4.31 -0.04
N SER A 137 -41.19 5.16 -0.86
CA SER A 137 -40.64 5.66 -2.13
C SER A 137 -39.17 6.09 -2.04
N ASP A 138 -38.78 6.69 -0.92
CA ASP A 138 -37.43 7.18 -0.64
C ASP A 138 -36.40 6.06 -0.46
N CYS A 139 -36.80 4.93 0.13
CA CYS A 139 -35.96 3.74 0.19
C CYS A 139 -35.91 3.02 -1.18
N LYS A 140 -36.96 3.10 -2.01
CA LYS A 140 -36.92 2.55 -3.37
C LYS A 140 -35.96 3.32 -4.30
N THR A 141 -35.76 4.62 -4.07
CA THR A 141 -34.93 5.47 -4.95
C THR A 141 -33.52 5.68 -4.41
N LYS A 142 -33.35 6.13 -3.15
CA LYS A 142 -32.02 6.46 -2.60
C LYS A 142 -31.19 5.23 -2.30
N CYS A 143 -31.75 4.26 -1.55
CA CYS A 143 -31.03 3.02 -1.24
C CYS A 143 -30.70 2.24 -2.52
N LYS A 144 -31.63 2.17 -3.48
CA LYS A 144 -31.35 1.55 -4.79
C LYS A 144 -30.23 2.27 -5.53
N GLY A 145 -30.24 3.60 -5.56
CA GLY A 145 -29.19 4.40 -6.21
C GLY A 145 -27.81 4.18 -5.58
N GLU A 146 -27.72 4.13 -4.25
CA GLU A 146 -26.44 3.84 -3.59
C GLU A 146 -25.98 2.39 -3.79
N CYS A 147 -26.90 1.42 -3.82
CA CYS A 147 -26.59 0.04 -4.17
C CYS A 147 -26.08 -0.10 -5.61
N GLU A 148 -26.67 0.62 -6.58
CA GLU A 148 -26.20 0.65 -7.96
C GLU A 148 -24.82 1.29 -8.08
N LYS A 149 -24.56 2.40 -7.36
CA LYS A 149 -23.23 3.01 -7.30
C LYS A 149 -22.19 2.06 -6.71
N TYR A 150 -22.52 1.33 -5.65
CA TYR A 150 -21.63 0.32 -5.07
C TYR A 150 -21.37 -0.84 -6.03
N LYS A 151 -22.42 -1.33 -6.71
CA LYS A 151 -22.28 -2.36 -7.74
C LYS A 151 -21.33 -1.91 -8.85
N ASN A 152 -21.54 -0.70 -9.37
CA ASN A 152 -20.67 -0.11 -10.39
C ASN A 152 -19.24 0.07 -9.86
N PHE A 153 -19.05 0.46 -8.60
CA PHE A 153 -17.72 0.53 -7.98
C PHE A 153 -16.97 -0.81 -8.04
N ILE A 154 -17.67 -1.94 -7.84
CA ILE A 154 -17.05 -3.28 -7.86
C ILE A 154 -16.85 -3.82 -9.28
N GLU A 155 -17.86 -3.64 -10.14
CA GLU A 155 -17.94 -4.30 -11.44
C GLU A 155 -17.40 -3.47 -12.61
N ASP A 156 -17.36 -2.14 -12.48
CA ASP A 156 -16.90 -1.25 -13.55
C ASP A 156 -15.37 -1.13 -13.55
N CYS A 157 -14.83 -1.04 -14.76
CA CYS A 157 -13.42 -0.78 -15.06
C CYS A 157 -12.92 0.56 -14.48
N ASN A 158 -13.83 1.52 -14.32
CA ASN A 158 -13.56 2.85 -13.76
C ASN A 158 -14.10 3.01 -12.33
N GLY A 159 -14.49 1.90 -11.69
CA GLY A 159 -15.20 1.92 -10.43
C GLY A 159 -14.44 2.57 -9.28
N GLY A 160 -13.11 2.62 -9.34
CA GLY A 160 -12.29 3.29 -8.34
C GLY A 160 -10.83 3.53 -8.76
N ASP A 161 -10.13 4.33 -7.98
CA ASP A 161 -8.72 4.64 -8.19
C ASP A 161 -7.85 3.40 -7.91
N GLY A 162 -6.88 3.14 -8.80
CA GLY A 162 -5.96 1.99 -8.69
C GLY A 162 -6.36 0.74 -9.51
N THR A 163 -7.44 0.82 -10.29
CA THR A 163 -7.93 -0.27 -11.15
C THR A 163 -7.28 -0.34 -12.53
N ALA A 164 -6.61 0.75 -12.96
CA ALA A 164 -6.07 0.95 -14.30
C ALA A 164 -7.06 0.55 -15.42
N GLY A 165 -8.35 0.89 -15.25
CA GLY A 165 -9.38 0.62 -16.25
C GLY A 165 -9.83 -0.85 -16.31
N SER A 166 -9.73 -1.61 -15.21
CA SER A 166 -10.18 -3.01 -15.12
C SER A 166 -11.02 -3.25 -13.86
N PRO A 167 -12.06 -4.11 -13.90
CA PRO A 167 -12.90 -4.35 -12.73
C PRO A 167 -12.11 -4.95 -11.58
N TRP A 168 -12.49 -4.64 -10.33
CA TRP A 168 -11.88 -5.24 -9.15
C TRP A 168 -12.02 -6.77 -9.13
N SER A 169 -13.10 -7.31 -9.71
CA SER A 169 -13.37 -8.75 -9.78
C SER A 169 -12.47 -9.54 -10.74
N LYS A 170 -11.70 -8.85 -11.60
CA LYS A 170 -10.86 -9.47 -12.64
C LYS A 170 -9.35 -9.36 -12.38
N ARG A 171 -8.94 -8.85 -11.22
CA ARG A 171 -7.53 -8.75 -10.79
C ARG A 171 -7.25 -9.76 -9.69
#